data_AF-A0A2D7PF57-F1
#
_entry.id   AF-A0A2D7PF57-F1
#
_cell.length_a   1.000
_cell.length_b   1.000
_cell.length_c   1.000
_cell.angle_alpha   90.00
_cell.angle_beta   90.00
_cell.angle_gamma   90.00
#
_symmetry.space_group_name_H-M   'P 1'
#
loop_
_entity.id
_entity.type
_entity.pdbx_description
1 polymer ?
#
loop_
_entity_poly.entity_id
_entity_poly.type
_entity_poly.pdbx_seq_one_letter_code
_entity_poly.pdbx_strand_id
1 'polypeptide(L)'
;MNEKNFFLNIKKQLPKGCFIQKIENKFNSGFPDLIIITDKLPLFIELKSPIKGNRITVEKSQISIHLRIQANNYISFFLVRDPLTSDLFLFDGGKLCTFISVHLCTPSLSDSLPGYLDHGNLVRVLQTANWEARIRSQRK
;
A
#
# COMPACT_ATOMS: atom_id res chain seq x y z
N MET A 1 10.05 -5.70 -14.53
CA MET A 1 10.78 -5.97 -13.26
C MET A 1 10.01 -7.03 -12.51
N ASN A 2 10.63 -8.16 -12.13
CA ASN A 2 9.94 -9.19 -11.34
C ASN A 2 9.81 -8.73 -9.88
N GLU A 3 8.89 -9.35 -9.13
CA GLU A 3 8.56 -8.98 -7.75
C GLU A 3 9.77 -9.09 -6.79
N LYS A 4 10.66 -10.06 -7.02
CA LYS A 4 11.92 -10.24 -6.28
C LYS A 4 12.85 -9.03 -6.44
N ASN A 5 12.97 -8.51 -7.66
CA ASN A 5 13.76 -7.31 -7.94
C ASN A 5 13.12 -6.06 -7.33
N PHE A 6 11.79 -6.00 -7.26
CA PHE A 6 11.07 -4.91 -6.63
C PHE A 6 11.31 -4.86 -5.12
N PHE A 7 11.21 -6.00 -4.42
CA PHE A 7 11.55 -6.09 -3.00
C PHE A 7 13.00 -5.68 -2.69
N LEU A 8 13.97 -6.15 -3.49
CA LEU A 8 15.37 -5.77 -3.34
C LEU A 8 15.59 -4.27 -3.58
N ASN A 9 14.86 -3.67 -4.52
CA ASN A 9 14.90 -2.24 -4.77
C ASN A 9 14.37 -1.46 -3.56
N ILE A 10 13.27 -1.92 -2.96
CA ILE A 10 12.75 -1.33 -1.72
C ILE A 10 13.78 -1.39 -0.60
N LYS A 11 14.34 -2.56 -0.35
CA LYS A 11 15.34 -2.74 0.71
C LYS A 11 16.56 -1.83 0.55
N LYS A 12 17.01 -1.57 -0.68
CA LYS A 12 18.15 -0.68 -0.96
C LYS A 12 17.87 0.80 -0.68
N GLN A 13 16.61 1.21 -0.82
CA GLN A 13 16.21 2.61 -0.70
C GLN A 13 15.78 2.99 0.72
N LEU A 14 15.54 2.01 1.59
CA LEU A 14 15.17 2.26 2.98
C LEU A 14 16.35 2.82 3.80
N PRO A 15 16.12 3.77 4.73
CA PRO A 15 17.13 4.21 5.68
C PRO A 15 17.71 3.04 6.48
N LYS A 16 18.99 3.16 6.85
CA LYS A 16 19.66 2.17 7.73
C LYS A 16 18.89 2.07 9.05
N GLY A 17 18.62 0.83 9.49
CA GLY A 17 17.87 0.54 10.72
C GLY A 17 16.39 0.22 10.53
N CYS A 18 15.84 0.42 9.32
CA CYS A 18 14.48 -0.05 9.02
C CYS A 18 14.44 -1.58 8.94
N PHE A 19 13.42 -2.20 9.53
CA PHE A 19 13.12 -3.62 9.31
C PHE A 19 12.15 -3.74 8.13
N ILE A 20 12.38 -4.71 7.25
CA ILE A 20 11.49 -5.02 6.14
C ILE A 20 11.30 -6.53 6.04
N GLN A 21 10.04 -6.96 5.95
CA GLN A 21 9.66 -8.35 5.74
C GLN A 21 8.66 -8.45 4.59
N LYS A 22 8.96 -9.33 3.63
CA LYS A 22 7.96 -9.79 2.66
C LYS A 22 7.13 -10.89 3.31
N ILE A 23 5.82 -10.81 3.16
CA ILE A 23 4.88 -11.81 3.66
C ILE A 23 4.48 -12.70 2.50
N GLU A 24 4.88 -13.96 2.55
CA GLU A 24 4.40 -14.97 1.61
C GLU A 24 3.09 -15.54 2.12
N ASN A 25 1.98 -15.04 1.59
CA ASN A 25 0.66 -15.56 1.89
C ASN A 25 0.47 -16.95 1.26
N LYS A 26 0.81 -18.01 2.01
CA LYS A 26 0.50 -19.41 1.63
C LYS A 26 -1.01 -19.68 1.56
N PHE A 27 -1.78 -18.92 2.34
CA PHE A 27 -3.23 -18.92 2.31
C PHE A 27 -3.65 -17.52 1.86
N ASN A 28 -4.67 -17.42 1.02
CA ASN A 28 -5.15 -16.17 0.41
C ASN A 28 -5.85 -15.25 1.45
N SER A 29 -5.14 -14.95 2.53
CA SER A 29 -5.59 -14.28 3.76
C SER A 29 -5.96 -12.82 3.52
N GLY A 30 -5.46 -12.23 2.44
CA GLY A 30 -5.58 -10.81 2.14
C GLY A 30 -4.68 -9.93 3.01
N PHE A 31 -3.75 -10.51 3.76
CA PHE A 31 -2.80 -9.74 4.56
C PHE A 31 -1.80 -9.01 3.65
N PRO A 32 -1.43 -7.75 3.94
CA PRO A 32 -0.51 -6.97 3.10
C PRO A 32 0.82 -7.67 2.79
N ASP A 33 1.27 -7.57 1.55
CA ASP A 33 2.48 -8.23 1.04
C ASP A 33 3.77 -7.86 1.77
N LEU A 34 3.85 -6.64 2.32
CA LEU A 34 5.03 -6.13 3.01
C LEU A 34 4.67 -5.55 4.39
N ILE A 35 5.57 -5.79 5.33
CA ILE A 35 5.69 -4.97 6.55
C ILE A 35 7.03 -4.25 6.49
N ILE A 36 6.99 -2.92 6.65
CA ILE A 36 8.17 -2.08 6.84
C ILE A 36 8.05 -1.39 8.18
N ILE A 37 9.01 -1.58 9.07
CA ILE A 37 9.05 -0.87 10.35
C ILE A 37 10.07 0.27 10.20
N THR A 38 9.57 1.50 10.19
CA THR A 38 10.36 2.73 10.19
C THR A 38 10.30 3.38 11.57
N ASP A 39 11.44 3.56 12.22
CA ASP A 39 11.66 4.13 13.57
C ASP A 39 10.79 3.60 14.72
N LYS A 40 9.46 3.77 14.67
CA LYS A 40 8.50 3.42 15.73
C LYS A 40 7.16 2.83 15.26
N LEU A 41 6.85 2.77 13.96
CA LEU A 41 5.55 2.29 13.48
C LEU A 41 5.69 1.30 12.32
N PRO A 42 4.88 0.22 12.30
CA PRO A 42 4.79 -0.67 11.15
C PRO A 42 3.94 -0.04 10.04
N LEU A 43 4.47 -0.05 8.82
CA LEU A 43 3.77 0.22 7.58
C LEU A 43 3.35 -1.11 6.98
N PHE A 44 2.05 -1.32 6.85
CA PHE A 44 1.48 -2.46 6.14
C PHE A 44 1.22 -2.06 4.69
N ILE A 45 1.88 -2.71 3.72
CA ILE A 45 1.84 -2.29 2.33
C ILE A 45 1.46 -3.48 1.45
N GLU A 46 0.35 -3.35 0.74
CA GLU A 46 -0.12 -4.24 -0.30
C GLU A 46 0.43 -3.77 -1.66
N LEU A 47 1.01 -4.67 -2.44
CA LEU A 47 1.59 -4.34 -3.73
C LEU A 47 0.61 -4.67 -4.86
N LYS A 48 0.42 -3.74 -5.78
CA LYS A 48 -0.38 -3.98 -6.98
C LYS A 48 0.33 -3.50 -8.24
N SER A 49 0.00 -4.16 -9.34
CA SER A 49 0.24 -3.63 -10.68
C SER A 49 -1.13 -3.57 -11.36
N PRO A 50 -1.52 -2.43 -11.96
CA PRO A 50 -2.74 -2.31 -12.71
C PRO A 50 -2.81 -3.38 -13.81
N ILE A 51 -4.00 -3.94 -14.00
CA ILE A 51 -4.28 -4.85 -15.11
C ILE A 51 -4.69 -4.07 -16.37
N LYS A 52 -5.04 -4.79 -17.44
CA LYS A 52 -5.54 -4.22 -18.69
C LYS A 52 -6.66 -3.19 -18.40
N GLY A 53 -6.52 -2.00 -18.98
CA GLY A 53 -7.43 -0.88 -18.74
C GLY A 53 -7.10 -0.02 -17.52
N ASN A 54 -5.87 -0.13 -16.99
CA ASN A 54 -5.36 0.66 -15.85
C ASN A 54 -6.23 0.51 -14.59
N ARG A 55 -6.75 -0.70 -14.35
CA ARG A 55 -7.67 -0.98 -13.24
C ARG A 55 -6.94 -1.53 -12.02
N ILE A 56 -7.36 -1.10 -10.84
CA ILE A 56 -6.89 -1.61 -9.55
C ILE A 56 -7.87 -2.69 -9.08
N THR A 57 -7.43 -3.95 -9.15
CA THR A 57 -8.21 -5.08 -8.64
C THR A 57 -7.80 -5.39 -7.19
N VAL A 58 -8.78 -5.36 -6.29
CA VAL A 58 -8.61 -5.67 -4.87
C VAL A 58 -9.52 -6.84 -4.51
N GLU A 59 -8.94 -7.89 -3.94
CA GLU A 59 -9.68 -9.09 -3.54
C GLU A 59 -10.52 -8.84 -2.28
N LYS A 60 -11.62 -9.59 -2.12
CA LYS A 60 -12.50 -9.46 -0.94
C LYS A 60 -11.77 -9.67 0.39
N SER A 61 -10.82 -10.61 0.43
CA SER A 61 -10.00 -10.85 1.62
C SER A 61 -9.11 -9.65 1.95
N GLN A 62 -8.53 -9.00 0.92
CA GLN A 62 -7.72 -7.78 1.09
C GLN A 62 -8.59 -6.64 1.62
N ILE A 63 -9.76 -6.40 1.03
CA ILE A 63 -10.72 -5.40 1.53
C ILE A 63 -11.00 -5.61 3.02
N SER A 64 -11.33 -6.85 3.41
CA SER A 64 -11.62 -7.20 4.81
C SER A 64 -10.46 -6.89 5.75
N ILE A 65 -9.22 -7.27 5.39
CA ILE A 65 -8.05 -7.04 6.22
C ILE A 65 -7.71 -5.55 6.34
N HIS A 66 -7.70 -4.81 5.22
CA HIS A 66 -7.40 -3.37 5.24
C HIS A 66 -8.41 -2.57 6.08
N LEU A 67 -9.71 -2.91 5.97
CA LEU A 67 -10.74 -2.32 6.83
C LEU A 67 -10.55 -2.70 8.31
N ARG A 68 -10.15 -3.93 8.62
CA ARG A 68 -9.84 -4.37 9.99
C ARG A 68 -8.64 -3.63 10.56
N ILE A 69 -7.58 -3.41 9.78
CA ILE A 69 -6.41 -2.61 10.19
C ILE A 69 -6.86 -1.18 10.54
N GLN A 70 -7.66 -0.56 9.68
CA GLN A 70 -8.21 0.79 9.93
C GLN A 70 -9.06 0.84 11.21
N ALA A 71 -9.96 -0.14 11.40
CA ALA A 71 -10.82 -0.21 12.58
C ALA A 71 -10.05 -0.36 13.89
N ASN A 72 -8.80 -0.84 13.85
CA ASN A 72 -7.91 -0.96 15.01
C ASN A 72 -6.93 0.23 15.13
N ASN A 73 -7.23 1.36 14.51
CA ASN A 73 -6.43 2.59 14.53
C ASN A 73 -4.99 2.41 14.02
N TYR A 74 -4.79 1.48 13.10
CA TYR A 74 -3.59 1.36 12.29
C TYR A 74 -3.86 1.88 10.88
N ILE A 75 -2.79 2.12 10.11
CA ILE A 75 -2.88 2.48 8.71
C ILE A 75 -2.25 1.39 7.86
N SER A 76 -2.85 1.12 6.71
CA SER A 76 -2.29 0.26 5.68
C SER A 76 -2.32 1.01 4.36
N PHE A 77 -1.53 0.56 3.40
CA PHE A 77 -1.35 1.24 2.13
C PHE A 77 -1.47 0.27 0.96
N PHE A 78 -1.93 0.78 -0.18
CA PHE A 78 -1.70 0.15 -1.47
C PHE A 78 -0.62 0.91 -2.21
N LEU A 79 0.37 0.18 -2.71
CA LEU A 79 1.42 0.71 -3.55
C LEU A 79 1.24 0.13 -4.96
N VAL A 80 0.72 0.96 -5.86
CA VAL A 80 0.31 0.54 -7.21
C VAL A 80 1.34 1.04 -8.22
N ARG A 81 1.99 0.14 -8.95
CA ARG A 81 2.98 0.50 -9.98
C ARG A 81 2.34 0.77 -11.32
N ASP A 82 2.44 1.99 -11.84
CA ASP A 82 2.05 2.30 -13.21
C ASP A 82 2.97 1.56 -14.20
N PRO A 83 2.42 0.71 -15.10
CA PRO A 83 3.23 -0.03 -16.05
C PRO A 83 3.92 0.85 -17.11
N LEU A 84 3.39 2.04 -17.41
CA LEU A 84 3.89 2.93 -18.46
C LEU A 84 5.06 3.78 -17.95
N THR A 85 4.87 4.44 -16.82
CA THR A 85 5.86 5.37 -16.24
C THR A 85 6.81 4.69 -15.26
N SER A 86 6.43 3.51 -14.73
CA SER A 86 7.07 2.88 -13.56
C SER A 86 6.97 3.67 -12.26
N ASP A 87 6.20 4.76 -12.23
CA ASP A 87 5.86 5.46 -11.00
C ASP A 87 5.00 4.58 -10.09
N LEU A 88 5.10 4.85 -8.79
CA LEU A 88 4.31 4.20 -7.77
C LEU A 88 3.27 5.18 -7.27
N PHE A 89 2.02 4.78 -7.28
CA PHE A 89 0.92 5.50 -6.66
C PHE A 89 0.69 4.92 -5.26
N LEU A 90 0.60 5.80 -4.28
CA LEU A 90 0.34 5.46 -2.90
C LEU A 90 -1.11 5.80 -2.55
N PHE A 91 -1.81 4.82 -1.99
CA PHE A 91 -3.15 5.00 -1.45
C PHE A 91 -3.21 4.59 0.03
N ASP A 92 -3.97 5.32 0.84
CA ASP A 92 -4.50 4.86 2.13
C ASP A 92 -5.43 3.67 1.85
N GLY A 93 -5.02 2.49 2.31
CA GLY A 93 -5.72 1.25 1.99
C GLY A 93 -7.08 1.12 2.67
N GLY A 94 -7.25 1.71 3.85
CA GLY A 94 -8.55 1.71 4.52
C GLY A 94 -9.56 2.57 3.77
N LYS A 95 -9.16 3.76 3.31
CA LYS A 95 -10.01 4.65 2.49
C LYS A 95 -10.33 4.04 1.13
N LEU A 96 -9.33 3.50 0.43
CA LEU A 96 -9.52 2.88 -0.87
C LEU A 96 -10.47 1.66 -0.77
N CYS A 97 -10.24 0.78 0.21
CA CYS A 97 -11.11 -0.38 0.42
C CYS A 97 -12.53 0.01 0.84
N THR A 98 -12.70 1.07 1.65
CA THR A 98 -14.01 1.62 1.99
C THR A 98 -14.75 2.04 0.71
N PHE A 99 -14.10 2.85 -0.14
CA PHE A 99 -14.68 3.29 -1.40
C PHE A 99 -15.11 2.13 -2.30
N ILE A 100 -14.22 1.15 -2.52
CA ILE A 100 -14.49 -0.04 -3.32
C ILE A 100 -15.66 -0.85 -2.74
N SER A 101 -15.70 -1.05 -1.43
CA SER A 101 -16.75 -1.83 -0.75
C SER A 101 -18.13 -1.18 -0.83
N VAL A 102 -18.19 0.15 -0.75
CA VAL A 102 -19.45 0.91 -0.82
C VAL A 102 -19.99 0.99 -2.23
N HIS A 103 -19.11 1.20 -3.22
CA HIS A 103 -19.51 1.41 -4.62
C HIS A 103 -19.48 0.13 -5.45
N LEU A 104 -18.99 -0.98 -4.88
CA LEU A 104 -18.88 -2.29 -5.54
C LEU A 104 -18.19 -2.20 -6.91
N CYS A 105 -17.09 -1.45 -6.98
CA CYS A 105 -16.44 -1.08 -8.24
C CYS A 105 -14.99 -1.57 -8.34
N THR A 106 -14.48 -1.67 -9.57
CA THR A 106 -13.04 -1.80 -9.86
C THR A 106 -12.52 -0.49 -10.42
N PRO A 107 -11.91 0.38 -9.60
CA PRO A 107 -11.54 1.71 -10.03
C PRO A 107 -10.35 1.70 -11.00
N SER A 108 -10.30 2.72 -11.86
CA SER A 108 -9.12 3.02 -12.68
C SER A 108 -8.11 3.83 -11.88
N LEU A 109 -6.83 3.49 -11.98
CA LEU A 109 -5.73 4.20 -11.33
C LEU A 109 -5.75 5.68 -11.72
N SER A 110 -5.86 6.55 -10.71
CA SER A 110 -5.92 8.00 -10.82
C SER A 110 -5.60 8.63 -9.46
N ASP A 111 -5.10 9.86 -9.49
CA ASP A 111 -4.90 10.74 -8.33
C ASP A 111 -6.21 11.29 -7.74
N SER A 112 -7.32 11.22 -8.48
CA SER A 112 -8.64 11.62 -7.99
C SER A 112 -9.34 10.52 -7.17
N LEU A 113 -8.75 9.34 -7.08
CA LEU A 113 -9.34 8.21 -6.36
C LEU A 113 -9.33 8.44 -4.84
N PRO A 114 -10.41 8.09 -4.13
CA PRO A 114 -10.41 8.17 -2.68
C PRO A 114 -9.29 7.35 -2.04
N GLY A 115 -8.59 8.00 -1.12
CA GLY A 115 -7.42 7.42 -0.47
C GLY A 115 -6.11 7.72 -1.19
N TYR A 116 -6.09 8.36 -2.36
CA TYR A 116 -4.84 8.82 -2.97
C TYR A 116 -4.05 9.72 -2.01
N LEU A 117 -2.74 9.49 -1.93
CA LEU A 117 -1.82 10.23 -1.06
C LEU A 117 -0.71 10.92 -1.86
N ASP A 118 -0.02 10.18 -2.74
CA ASP A 118 1.10 10.70 -3.52
C ASP A 118 1.44 9.74 -4.67
N HIS A 119 2.27 10.19 -5.61
CA HIS A 119 2.89 9.32 -6.60
C HIS A 119 4.35 9.71 -6.91
N GLY A 120 5.10 8.75 -7.46
CA GLY A 120 6.45 8.97 -7.98
C GLY A 120 7.38 7.82 -7.67
N ASN A 121 8.65 8.13 -7.40
CA ASN A 121 9.62 7.11 -7.03
C ASN A 121 9.34 6.54 -5.62
N LEU A 122 9.93 5.38 -5.36
CA LEU A 122 9.69 4.65 -4.12
C LEU A 122 10.11 5.42 -2.86
N VAL A 123 11.24 6.14 -2.87
CA VAL A 123 11.67 6.93 -1.70
C VAL A 123 10.59 7.91 -1.29
N ARG A 124 10.06 8.66 -2.25
CA ARG A 124 9.04 9.69 -2.02
C ARG A 124 7.78 9.08 -1.41
N VAL A 125 7.20 8.06 -2.05
CA VAL A 125 5.97 7.44 -1.55
C VAL A 125 6.15 6.78 -0.18
N LEU A 126 7.32 6.21 0.12
CA LEU A 126 7.59 5.66 1.45
C LEU A 126 7.76 6.75 2.52
N GLN A 127 8.34 7.90 2.16
CA GLN A 127 8.38 9.07 3.06
C GLN A 127 6.97 9.56 3.38
N THR A 128 6.11 9.66 2.37
CA THR A 128 4.69 10.03 2.55
C THR A 128 3.96 9.00 3.41
N ALA A 129 4.13 7.70 3.16
CA ALA A 129 3.51 6.64 3.96
C ALA A 129 3.93 6.70 5.45
N ASN A 130 5.22 6.91 5.71
CA ASN A 130 5.74 7.07 7.07
C ASN A 130 5.19 8.34 7.76
N TRP A 131 5.10 9.44 7.02
CA TRP A 131 4.50 10.69 7.51
C TRP A 131 3.03 10.51 7.91
N GLU A 132 2.22 9.88 7.05
CA GLU A 132 0.81 9.58 7.31
C GLU A 132 0.63 8.66 8.53
N ALA A 133 1.46 7.62 8.65
CA ALA A 133 1.44 6.74 9.81
C ALA A 133 1.74 7.48 11.11
N ARG A 134 2.71 8.41 11.10
CA ARG A 134 3.05 9.24 12.25
C ARG A 134 1.89 10.16 12.65
N ILE A 135 1.29 10.88 11.70
CA ILE A 135 0.14 11.75 12.00
C ILE A 135 -1.01 10.94 12.62
N ARG A 136 -1.32 9.76 12.08
CA ARG A 136 -2.41 8.93 12.62
C ARG A 136 -2.13 8.45 14.05
N SER A 137 -0.87 8.12 14.35
CA SER A 137 -0.47 7.67 15.69
C SER A 137 -0.59 8.74 16.78
N GLN A 138 -0.48 10.02 16.41
CA GLN A 138 -0.59 11.16 17.34
C GLN A 138 -2.03 11.54 17.66
N ARG A 139 -3.02 10.98 16.96
CA ARG A 139 -4.46 11.22 17.19
C ARG A 139 -5.07 10.25 18.22
N LYS A 140 -4.24 9.48 18.92
CA LYS A 140 -4.64 8.56 20.00
C LYS A 140 -4.57 9.24 21.35
#